data_AF-A0A9E4T1S0-F1
#
_entry.id   AF-A0A9E4T1S0-F1
#
_cell.length_a   1.000
_cell.length_b   1.000
_cell.length_c   1.000
_cell.angle_alpha   90.00
_cell.angle_beta   90.00
_cell.angle_gamma   90.00
#
_symmetry.space_group_name_H-M   'P 1'
#
loop_
_entity.id
_entity.type
_entity.pdbx_description
1 polymer ?
#
loop_
_entity_poly.entity_id
_entity_poly.type
_entity_poly.pdbx_seq_one_letter_code
_entity_poly.pdbx_strand_id
1 'polypeptide(L)'
;MQRTSQFNHRLQLRKAVGTVLYFVFLAAVLVGIVGLLVLLTQILIQGVPWLSWHFISGFPSRHAEEAGLLSALAGTIWLMILTAAFTVPLGVGAAIYLEEYAPRNWVTNLIEINLSNLAGVPSIVYGMLGLAVFVQFLSLGRTL
;
A
#
# COMPACT_ATOMS: atom_id res chain seq x y z
N MET A 1 39.00 39.47 8.30
CA MET A 1 37.75 39.71 9.06
C MET A 1 36.79 40.56 8.21
N GLN A 2 36.28 40.05 7.07
CA GLN A 2 35.36 40.77 6.15
C GLN A 2 34.53 39.79 5.28
N ARG A 3 33.69 38.94 5.88
CA ARG A 3 32.77 38.04 5.15
C ARG A 3 31.36 38.01 5.74
N THR A 4 30.82 39.15 6.16
CA THR A 4 29.49 39.18 6.82
C THR A 4 28.52 40.27 6.33
N SER A 5 28.85 41.14 5.37
CA SER A 5 27.95 42.27 5.00
C SER A 5 27.16 42.15 3.68
N GLN A 6 27.23 41.02 2.96
CA GLN A 6 26.53 40.82 1.66
C GLN A 6 25.29 39.91 1.78
N PHE A 7 24.64 39.82 2.94
CA PHE A 7 23.53 38.86 3.16
C PHE A 7 22.12 39.47 3.28
N ASN A 8 21.89 40.78 3.16
CA ASN A 8 20.63 41.36 3.67
C ASN A 8 19.98 42.48 2.85
N HIS A 9 19.38 42.13 1.70
CA HIS A 9 18.37 43.02 1.10
C HIS A 9 17.04 42.36 0.72
N ARG A 10 16.96 41.02 0.61
CA ARG A 10 15.70 40.29 0.38
C ARG A 10 15.29 39.36 1.52
N LEU A 11 15.92 39.49 2.70
CA LEU A 11 15.66 38.61 3.85
C LEU A 11 14.24 38.80 4.41
N GLN A 12 13.73 40.04 4.46
CA GLN A 12 12.38 40.32 4.96
C GLN A 12 11.30 39.72 4.04
N LEU A 13 11.47 39.85 2.71
CA LEU A 13 10.58 39.24 1.73
C LEU A 13 10.59 37.70 1.82
N ARG A 14 11.76 37.08 1.96
CA ARG A 14 11.88 35.62 2.13
C ARG A 14 11.25 35.12 3.43
N LYS A 15 11.40 35.87 4.53
CA LYS A 15 10.76 35.56 5.81
C LYS A 15 9.23 35.69 5.72
N ALA A 16 8.73 36.78 5.14
CA ALA A 16 7.30 36.99 4.96
C ALA A 16 6.65 35.91 4.06
N VAL A 17 7.28 35.61 2.91
CA VAL A 17 6.82 34.54 2.01
C VAL A 17 6.87 33.19 2.73
N GLY A 18 7.94 32.89 3.47
CA GLY A 18 8.04 31.65 4.26
C GLY A 18 6.95 31.53 5.32
N THR A 19 6.63 32.62 6.03
CA THR A 19 5.56 32.64 7.03
C THR A 19 4.18 32.45 6.39
N VAL A 20 3.91 33.11 5.26
CA VAL A 20 2.65 32.92 4.53
C VAL A 20 2.52 31.49 4.02
N LEU A 21 3.56 30.95 3.37
CA LEU A 21 3.56 29.56 2.90
C LEU A 21 3.38 28.58 4.06
N TYR A 22 4.02 28.81 5.21
CA TYR A 22 3.84 27.99 6.40
C TYR A 22 2.37 27.94 6.84
N PHE A 23 1.69 29.08 6.93
CA PHE A 23 0.26 29.11 7.29
C PHE A 23 -0.64 28.47 6.24
N VAL A 24 -0.32 28.61 4.94
CA VAL A 24 -1.05 27.93 3.86
C VAL A 24 -0.89 26.41 3.97
N PHE A 25 0.33 25.91 4.15
CA PHE A 25 0.57 24.47 4.34
C PHE A 25 -0.07 23.94 5.62
N LEU A 26 0.01 24.70 6.72
CA LEU A 26 -0.65 24.36 7.97
C LEU A 26 -2.17 24.26 7.78
N ALA A 27 -2.79 25.24 7.12
CA ALA A 27 -4.21 25.21 6.81
C ALA A 27 -4.59 24.02 5.92
N ALA A 28 -3.79 23.71 4.89
CA ALA A 28 -4.03 22.56 4.03
C ALA A 28 -3.99 21.23 4.80
N VAL A 29 -3.00 21.07 5.70
CA VAL A 29 -2.90 19.90 6.58
C VAL A 29 -4.09 19.83 7.54
N LEU A 30 -4.49 20.96 8.13
CA LEU A 30 -5.66 21.01 9.02
C LEU A 30 -6.95 20.63 8.31
N VAL A 31 -7.17 21.11 7.07
CA VAL A 31 -8.32 20.71 6.26
C VAL A 31 -8.29 19.21 5.99
N GLY A 32 -7.12 18.64 5.67
CA GLY A 32 -6.96 17.19 5.48
C GLY A 32 -7.29 16.40 6.75
N ILE A 33 -6.80 16.85 7.91
CA ILE A 33 -7.08 16.23 9.21
C ILE A 33 -8.57 16.31 9.55
N VAL A 34 -9.20 17.48 9.37
CA VAL A 34 -10.64 17.66 9.61
C VAL A 34 -11.46 16.76 8.68
N GLY A 35 -11.11 16.72 7.40
CA GLY A 35 -11.76 15.82 6.43
C GLY A 35 -11.64 14.35 6.82
N LEU A 36 -10.44 13.92 7.25
CA LEU A 36 -10.22 12.56 7.75
C LEU A 36 -11.06 12.27 8.99
N LEU A 37 -11.12 13.20 9.96
CA LEU A 37 -11.94 13.05 11.17
C LEU A 37 -13.43 12.94 10.83
N VAL A 38 -13.92 13.77 9.91
CA VAL A 38 -15.32 13.69 9.43
C VAL A 38 -15.58 12.34 8.76
N LEU A 39 -14.68 11.87 7.90
CA LEU A 39 -14.84 10.59 7.22
C LEU A 39 -14.84 9.42 8.22
N LEU A 40 -13.91 9.40 9.17
CA LEU A 40 -13.83 8.35 10.19
C LEU A 40 -15.06 8.35 11.11
N THR A 41 -15.51 9.52 11.56
CA THR A 41 -16.72 9.63 12.40
C THR A 41 -17.97 9.19 11.63
N GLN A 42 -18.09 9.55 10.35
CA GLN A 42 -19.20 9.08 9.51
C GLN A 42 -19.20 7.57 9.33
N ILE A 43 -18.04 6.96 9.04
CA ILE A 43 -17.90 5.50 8.92
C ILE A 43 -18.30 4.80 10.21
N LEU A 44 -17.89 5.33 11.37
CA LEU A 44 -18.23 4.71 12.66
C LEU A 44 -19.72 4.85 12.97
N ILE A 45 -20.31 6.04 12.84
CA ILE A 45 -21.73 6.27 13.16
C ILE A 45 -22.63 5.45 12.22
N GLN A 46 -22.30 5.41 10.93
CA GLN A 46 -23.12 4.70 9.94
C GLN A 46 -22.82 3.20 9.92
N GLY A 47 -21.59 2.77 10.22
CA GLY A 47 -21.15 1.39 10.09
C GLY A 47 -21.33 0.53 11.35
N VAL A 48 -21.16 1.09 12.56
CA VAL A 48 -21.28 0.32 13.81
C VAL A 48 -22.65 -0.34 13.97
N PRO A 49 -23.79 0.30 13.65
CA PRO A 49 -25.10 -0.35 13.75
C PRO A 49 -25.26 -1.59 12.86
N TRP A 50 -24.48 -1.70 11.78
CA TRP A 50 -24.50 -2.85 10.87
C TRP A 50 -23.64 -4.01 11.36
N LEU A 51 -22.79 -3.79 12.38
CA LEU A 51 -21.91 -4.82 12.92
C LEU A 51 -22.70 -5.80 13.79
N SER A 52 -23.31 -6.78 13.15
CA SER A 52 -24.01 -7.88 13.79
C SER A 52 -23.22 -9.18 13.66
N TRP A 53 -23.57 -10.18 14.47
CA TRP A 53 -23.00 -11.52 14.32
C TRP A 53 -23.32 -12.12 12.94
N HIS A 54 -24.52 -11.85 12.41
CA HIS A 54 -24.93 -12.24 11.06
C HIS A 54 -24.07 -11.56 9.99
N PHE A 55 -23.70 -10.28 10.15
CA PHE A 55 -22.83 -9.59 9.20
C PHE A 55 -21.47 -10.30 9.04
N ILE A 56 -20.89 -10.83 10.12
CA ILE A 56 -19.59 -11.52 10.07
C ILE A 56 -19.72 -12.96 9.56
N SER A 57 -20.72 -13.70 10.06
CA SER A 57 -20.89 -15.14 9.83
C SER A 57 -21.84 -15.50 8.68
N GLY A 58 -22.58 -14.53 8.15
CA GLY A 58 -23.55 -14.73 7.09
C GLY A 58 -22.92 -14.75 5.70
N PHE A 59 -23.58 -15.42 4.77
CA PHE A 59 -23.22 -15.40 3.36
C PHE A 59 -23.63 -14.07 2.68
N PRO A 60 -22.98 -13.68 1.57
CA PRO A 60 -23.38 -12.51 0.81
C PRO A 60 -24.82 -12.67 0.29
N SER A 61 -25.62 -11.62 0.42
CA SER A 61 -27.00 -11.54 -0.07
C SER A 61 -27.13 -10.43 -1.12
N ARG A 62 -28.13 -10.53 -2.00
CA ARG A 62 -28.51 -9.44 -2.90
C ARG A 62 -29.31 -8.34 -2.20
N HIS A 63 -29.89 -8.67 -1.04
CA HIS A 63 -30.56 -7.72 -0.16
C HIS A 63 -29.53 -7.12 0.79
N ALA A 64 -29.47 -5.79 0.86
CA ALA A 64 -28.45 -5.10 1.62
C ALA A 64 -28.57 -5.40 3.13
N GLU A 65 -29.80 -5.47 3.64
CA GLU A 65 -30.15 -5.77 5.02
C GLU A 65 -29.70 -7.15 5.52
N GLU A 66 -29.47 -8.10 4.62
CA GLU A 66 -29.08 -9.49 4.93
C GLU A 66 -27.63 -9.80 4.53
N ALA A 67 -26.90 -8.83 3.97
CA ALA A 67 -25.58 -9.07 3.40
C ALA A 67 -24.55 -9.43 4.50
N GLY A 68 -23.95 -10.62 4.37
CA GLY A 68 -22.85 -11.06 5.23
C GLY A 68 -21.49 -11.11 4.52
N LEU A 69 -20.42 -11.16 5.32
CA LEU A 69 -19.01 -11.07 4.89
C LEU A 69 -18.31 -12.43 4.83
N LEU A 70 -18.97 -13.53 5.20
CA LEU A 70 -18.31 -14.83 5.40
C LEU A 70 -17.52 -15.29 4.17
N SER A 71 -18.10 -15.18 2.97
CA SER A 71 -17.42 -15.59 1.74
C SER A 71 -16.19 -14.76 1.44
N ALA A 72 -16.23 -13.45 1.72
CA ALA A 72 -15.09 -12.57 1.53
C ALA A 72 -13.98 -12.93 2.52
N LEU A 73 -14.29 -13.05 3.81
CA LEU A 73 -13.33 -13.42 4.86
C LEU A 73 -12.70 -14.79 4.62
N ALA A 74 -13.52 -15.80 4.31
CA ALA A 74 -13.03 -17.14 4.01
C ALA A 74 -12.12 -17.11 2.77
N GLY A 75 -12.51 -16.37 1.72
CA GLY A 75 -11.70 -16.17 0.53
C GLY A 75 -10.34 -15.54 0.83
N THR A 76 -10.28 -14.47 1.64
CA THR A 76 -9.00 -13.85 2.02
C THR A 76 -8.15 -14.79 2.86
N ILE A 77 -8.73 -15.51 3.82
CA ILE A 77 -7.98 -16.45 4.66
C ILE A 77 -7.39 -17.58 3.80
N TRP A 78 -8.19 -18.20 2.93
CA TRP A 78 -7.72 -19.23 2.01
C TRP A 78 -6.61 -18.71 1.09
N LEU A 79 -6.79 -17.52 0.51
CA LEU A 79 -5.80 -16.90 -0.36
C LEU A 79 -4.48 -16.65 0.39
N MET A 80 -4.54 -16.11 1.60
CA MET A 80 -3.36 -15.83 2.43
C MET A 80 -2.64 -17.11 2.84
N ILE A 81 -3.38 -18.15 3.26
CA ILE A 81 -2.80 -19.44 3.65
C ILE A 81 -2.11 -20.09 2.46
N LEU A 82 -2.79 -20.19 1.31
CA LEU A 82 -2.21 -20.78 0.11
C LEU A 82 -0.98 -20.00 -0.34
N THR A 83 -1.09 -18.66 -0.40
CA THR A 83 0.03 -17.80 -0.74
C THR A 83 1.21 -18.03 0.19
N ALA A 84 1.01 -18.05 1.52
CA ALA A 84 2.08 -18.30 2.47
C ALA A 84 2.67 -19.70 2.32
N ALA A 85 1.83 -20.73 2.12
CA ALA A 85 2.25 -22.12 1.99
C ALA A 85 3.19 -22.35 0.79
N PHE A 86 2.99 -21.64 -0.31
CA PHE A 86 3.89 -21.72 -1.47
C PHE A 86 5.05 -20.73 -1.38
N THR A 87 4.78 -19.48 -1.02
CA THR A 87 5.78 -18.40 -1.13
C THR A 87 6.81 -18.46 0.00
N VAL A 88 6.43 -18.87 1.22
CA VAL A 88 7.37 -18.92 2.35
C VAL A 88 8.44 -20.00 2.16
N PRO A 89 8.12 -21.28 1.89
CA PRO A 89 9.16 -22.29 1.69
C PRO A 89 10.07 -21.97 0.50
N LEU A 90 9.49 -21.48 -0.60
CA LEU A 90 10.21 -21.18 -1.83
C LEU A 90 11.10 -19.93 -1.66
N GLY A 91 10.58 -18.88 -1.01
CA GLY A 91 11.32 -17.65 -0.73
C GLY A 91 12.44 -17.86 0.29
N VAL A 92 12.18 -18.57 1.39
CA VAL A 92 13.20 -18.89 2.40
C VAL A 92 14.25 -19.83 1.81
N GLY A 93 13.85 -20.86 1.06
CA GLY A 93 14.78 -21.77 0.39
C GLY A 93 15.67 -21.06 -0.62
N ALA A 94 15.10 -20.16 -1.44
CA ALA A 94 15.87 -19.34 -2.37
C ALA A 94 16.84 -18.40 -1.65
N ALA A 95 16.43 -17.77 -0.55
CA ALA A 95 17.29 -16.89 0.24
C ALA A 95 18.47 -17.65 0.87
N ILE A 96 18.22 -18.81 1.48
CA ILE A 96 19.28 -19.67 2.05
C ILE A 96 20.25 -20.11 0.96
N TYR A 97 19.74 -20.54 -0.21
CA TYR A 97 20.59 -20.95 -1.31
C TYR A 97 21.49 -19.82 -1.81
N LEU A 98 20.93 -18.63 -2.02
CA LEU A 98 21.68 -17.48 -2.52
C LEU A 98 22.73 -16.99 -1.50
N GLU A 99 22.43 -17.02 -0.21
CA GLU A 99 23.34 -16.50 0.82
C GLU A 99 24.44 -17.49 1.19
N GLU A 100 24.12 -18.78 1.33
CA GLU A 100 25.05 -19.77 1.88
C GLU A 100 25.76 -20.61 0.80
N TYR A 101 25.06 -20.93 -0.30
CA TYR A 101 25.54 -21.93 -1.26
C TYR A 101 25.90 -21.34 -2.64
N ALA A 102 25.33 -20.20 -3.02
CA ALA A 102 25.52 -19.67 -4.37
C ALA A 102 26.93 -19.08 -4.55
N PRO A 103 27.67 -19.49 -5.61
CA PRO A 103 28.96 -18.90 -5.91
C PRO A 103 28.80 -17.45 -6.37
N ARG A 104 29.72 -16.58 -5.96
CA ARG A 104 29.75 -15.17 -6.39
C ARG A 104 30.16 -15.08 -7.86
N ASN A 105 29.18 -14.96 -8.74
CA ASN A 105 29.38 -14.79 -10.17
C ASN A 105 28.34 -13.78 -10.73
N TRP A 106 28.46 -13.50 -12.03
CA TRP A 106 27.58 -12.53 -12.69
C TRP A 106 26.10 -12.95 -12.68
N VAL A 107 25.80 -14.25 -12.64
CA VAL A 107 24.42 -14.78 -12.58
C VAL A 107 23.80 -14.51 -11.21
N THR A 108 24.52 -14.82 -10.13
CA THR A 108 24.08 -14.53 -8.75
C THR A 108 23.84 -13.03 -8.57
N ASN A 109 24.78 -12.19 -9.03
CA ASN A 109 24.62 -10.73 -8.99
C ASN A 109 23.39 -10.25 -9.78
N LEU A 110 23.10 -10.85 -10.94
CA LEU A 110 21.93 -10.51 -11.73
C LEU A 110 20.63 -10.88 -11.00
N ILE A 111 20.58 -12.04 -10.36
CA ILE A 111 19.43 -12.47 -9.55
C ILE A 111 19.21 -11.51 -8.38
N GLU A 112 20.26 -11.17 -7.64
CA GLU A 112 20.18 -10.26 -6.49
C GLU A 112 19.69 -8.85 -6.88
N ILE A 113 20.19 -8.29 -7.98
CA ILE A 113 19.74 -6.98 -8.49
C ILE A 113 18.26 -7.02 -8.84
N ASN A 114 17.82 -8.07 -9.55
CA ASN A 114 16.40 -8.22 -9.89
C ASN A 114 15.55 -8.41 -8.65
N LEU A 115 15.98 -9.22 -7.68
CA LEU A 115 15.27 -9.42 -6.42
C LEU A 115 15.10 -8.09 -5.65
N SER A 116 16.16 -7.29 -5.56
CA SER A 116 16.13 -5.97 -4.94
C SER A 116 15.19 -5.00 -5.68
N ASN A 117 15.26 -4.97 -7.01
CA ASN A 117 14.35 -4.17 -7.83
C ASN A 117 12.90 -4.61 -7.64
N LEU A 118 12.62 -5.92 -7.64
CA LEU A 118 11.29 -6.46 -7.41
C LEU A 118 10.77 -6.09 -6.00
N ALA A 119 11.60 -6.18 -4.96
CA ALA A 119 11.21 -5.78 -3.61
C ALA A 119 10.88 -4.28 -3.50
N GLY A 120 11.47 -3.44 -4.34
CA GLY A 120 11.25 -1.99 -4.38
C GLY A 120 10.05 -1.53 -5.22
N VAL A 121 9.44 -2.42 -6.01
CA VAL A 121 8.30 -2.06 -6.87
C VAL A 121 7.02 -1.84 -6.04
N PRO A 122 6.27 -0.75 -6.26
CA PRO A 122 4.99 -0.52 -5.60
C PRO A 122 3.97 -1.63 -5.89
N SER A 123 3.17 -2.02 -4.90
CA SER A 123 2.17 -3.09 -5.02
C SER A 123 1.16 -2.89 -6.16
N ILE A 124 0.80 -1.64 -6.47
CA ILE A 124 -0.13 -1.32 -7.58
C ILE A 124 0.40 -1.78 -8.94
N VAL A 125 1.72 -1.74 -9.15
CA VAL A 125 2.34 -2.17 -10.41
C VAL A 125 2.21 -3.68 -10.56
N TYR A 126 2.41 -4.44 -9.48
CA TYR A 126 2.18 -5.88 -9.48
C TYR A 126 0.72 -6.26 -9.76
N GLY A 127 -0.23 -5.49 -9.22
CA GLY A 127 -1.65 -5.68 -9.51
C GLY A 127 -1.99 -5.48 -10.99
N MET A 128 -1.48 -4.42 -11.61
CA MET A 128 -1.69 -4.16 -13.03
C MET A 128 -0.97 -5.15 -13.95
N LEU A 129 0.25 -5.58 -13.59
CA LEU A 129 0.98 -6.63 -14.31
C LEU A 129 0.24 -7.97 -14.25
N GLY A 130 -0.30 -8.34 -13.08
CA GLY A 130 -1.11 -9.53 -12.95
C GLY A 130 -2.32 -9.49 -13.88
N LEU A 131 -3.05 -8.37 -13.92
CA LEU A 131 -4.17 -8.18 -14.86
C LEU A 131 -3.70 -8.34 -16.32
N ALA A 132 -2.60 -7.69 -16.71
CA ALA A 132 -2.09 -7.74 -18.07
C ALA A 132 -1.68 -9.17 -18.48
N VAL A 133 -0.95 -9.88 -17.62
CA VAL A 133 -0.45 -11.23 -17.93
C VAL A 133 -1.58 -12.25 -17.88
N PHE A 134 -2.33 -12.33 -16.77
CA PHE A 134 -3.29 -13.42 -16.58
C PHE A 134 -4.59 -13.20 -17.37
N VAL A 135 -5.10 -11.96 -17.40
CA VAL A 135 -6.39 -11.68 -18.05
C VAL A 135 -6.21 -11.33 -19.53
N GLN A 136 -5.25 -10.45 -19.87
CA GLN A 136 -5.12 -9.97 -21.24
C GLN A 136 -4.27 -10.90 -22.11
N PHE A 137 -3.10 -11.33 -21.64
CA PHE A 137 -2.19 -12.16 -22.42
C PHE A 137 -2.61 -13.63 -22.43
N LEU A 138 -2.86 -14.21 -21.25
CA LEU A 138 -3.24 -15.62 -21.13
C LEU A 138 -4.74 -15.88 -21.35
N SER A 139 -5.56 -14.83 -21.52
CA SER A 139 -7.01 -14.92 -21.75
C SER A 139 -7.76 -15.79 -20.74
N LEU A 140 -7.29 -15.85 -19.48
CA LEU A 140 -7.88 -16.70 -18.42
C LEU A 140 -9.23 -16.17 -17.89
N GLY A 141 -9.76 -15.10 -18.51
CA GLY A 141 -10.96 -14.40 -18.06
C GLY A 141 -10.70 -13.55 -16.82
N ARG A 142 -11.67 -12.71 -16.46
CA ARG A 142 -11.64 -11.99 -15.18
C ARG A 142 -12.21 -12.93 -14.13
N THR A 143 -11.35 -13.52 -13.31
CA THR A 143 -11.79 -14.25 -12.12
C THR A 143 -12.04 -13.27 -10.98
N LEU A 144 -13.30 -13.24 -10.52
CA LEU A 144 -13.75 -12.76 -9.22
C LEU A 144 -14.74 -13.78 -8.68
#